data_AF-A0AAD9RP10-F1
#
_entry.id   AF-A0AAD9RP10-F1
#
_cell.length_a   1.000
_cell.length_b   1.000
_cell.length_c   1.000
_cell.angle_alpha   90.00
_cell.angle_beta   90.00
_cell.angle_gamma   90.00
#
_symmetry.space_group_name_H-M   'P 1'
#
loop_
_entity.id
_entity.type
_entity.pdbx_description
1 polymer ?
#
loop_
_entity_poly.entity_id
_entity_poly.type
_entity_poly.pdbx_seq_one_letter_code
_entity_poly.pdbx_strand_id
1 'polypeptide(L)'
;MVRGILYAALLMPTILIGALAVTPDNETRSELPSEIPKVNETDKLPNVNDDKGFWEWLYGLLGTKPTTTVPPPIMEPEKCSSCVCGLTNTQKRIVGGVETKVNQYPWMALLKYKKRFYCGGSIINSRYVLTAAHCVDRFDPTLMSVVLLEHDRNAMNESEIQEYKVDQVIKHSGYSTLNYNNDIALIKLKGVVKFDDAIRPVCLPEQGKTYSGSLAIVTGWGSVEEAGPVSTTLREVTVPILTNKECRATKYPSRRITDNMLCAGYTGGSKDSCQGDSGGPLHVINNTVHQVVGVVSWGEGCAQPMYPGVYSRVNRYLTWIKRNTGDACYC
;
A
#
# COMPACT_ATOMS: atom_id res chain seq x y z
N MET A 1 -34.32 44.83 -33.65
CA MET A 1 -33.34 44.95 -34.73
C MET A 1 -32.26 43.89 -34.47
N VAL A 2 -32.21 42.86 -35.31
CA VAL A 2 -31.49 41.59 -35.11
C VAL A 2 -30.07 41.71 -35.67
N ARG A 3 -29.03 41.36 -34.88
CA ARG A 3 -27.70 40.88 -35.31
C ARG A 3 -27.12 40.12 -34.11
N GLY A 4 -26.67 38.87 -34.14
CA GLY A 4 -26.24 37.97 -35.21
C GLY A 4 -25.01 37.24 -34.67
N ILE A 5 -25.22 36.12 -33.97
CA ILE A 5 -24.14 35.32 -33.36
C ILE A 5 -23.54 34.41 -34.44
N LEU A 6 -22.25 34.59 -34.72
CA LEU A 6 -21.49 33.81 -35.69
C LEU A 6 -21.01 32.51 -35.03
N TYR A 7 -21.52 31.37 -35.50
CA TYR A 7 -21.01 30.04 -35.17
C TYR A 7 -19.74 29.76 -35.99
N ALA A 8 -18.62 29.48 -35.33
CA ALA A 8 -17.43 28.92 -35.97
C ALA A 8 -17.44 27.39 -35.79
N ALA A 9 -17.77 26.68 -36.87
CA ALA A 9 -17.62 25.23 -36.97
C ALA A 9 -16.16 24.89 -37.28
N LEU A 10 -15.49 24.22 -36.35
CA LEU A 10 -14.16 23.64 -36.58
C LEU A 10 -14.30 22.22 -37.10
N LEU A 11 -13.90 22.04 -38.36
CA LEU A 11 -13.77 20.77 -39.07
C LEU A 11 -12.63 19.94 -38.48
N MET A 12 -12.93 18.74 -38.01
CA MET A 12 -11.97 17.68 -37.70
C MET A 12 -11.80 16.78 -38.94
N PRO A 13 -10.58 16.51 -39.44
CA PRO A 13 -10.37 15.53 -40.48
C PRO A 13 -10.38 14.11 -39.89
N THR A 14 -11.31 13.30 -40.37
CA THR A 14 -11.40 11.86 -40.15
C THR A 14 -10.21 11.16 -40.83
N ILE A 15 -9.31 10.60 -40.03
CA ILE A 15 -8.28 9.66 -40.52
C ILE A 15 -8.87 8.25 -40.50
N LEU A 16 -9.06 7.72 -41.70
CA LEU A 16 -9.43 6.35 -42.01
C LEU A 16 -8.23 5.43 -41.68
N ILE A 17 -8.31 4.61 -40.63
CA ILE A 17 -7.36 3.51 -40.41
C ILE A 17 -8.01 2.24 -40.97
N GLY A 18 -7.49 1.80 -42.11
CA GLY A 18 -7.86 0.53 -42.74
C GLY A 18 -7.48 -0.64 -41.84
N ALA A 19 -8.46 -1.51 -41.61
CA ALA A 19 -8.27 -2.80 -40.99
C ALA A 19 -7.52 -3.73 -41.97
N LEU A 20 -6.29 -4.11 -41.64
CA LEU A 20 -5.60 -5.25 -42.24
C LEU A 20 -5.95 -6.48 -41.41
N ALA A 21 -6.74 -7.36 -42.03
CA ALA A 21 -7.02 -8.70 -41.53
C ALA A 21 -5.72 -9.52 -41.55
N VAL A 22 -5.33 -10.04 -40.39
CA VAL A 22 -4.29 -11.05 -40.25
C VAL A 22 -4.99 -12.40 -40.27
N THR A 23 -4.70 -13.21 -41.29
CA THR A 23 -5.08 -14.61 -41.38
C THR A 23 -4.29 -15.46 -40.37
N PRO A 24 -4.88 -16.51 -39.78
CA PRO A 24 -4.18 -17.38 -38.84
C PRO A 24 -3.41 -18.46 -39.62
N ASP A 25 -2.10 -18.32 -39.72
CA ASP A 25 -1.24 -19.39 -40.22
C ASP A 25 -0.94 -20.40 -39.11
N ASN A 26 -1.57 -21.55 -39.29
CA ASN A 26 -1.00 -22.89 -39.31
C ASN A 26 -0.32 -23.43 -38.02
N GLU A 27 -0.97 -24.47 -37.52
CA GLU A 27 -0.48 -25.43 -36.55
C GLU A 27 0.90 -25.99 -36.93
N THR A 28 1.82 -26.01 -35.97
CA THR A 28 2.84 -27.06 -35.91
C THR A 28 3.01 -27.50 -34.47
N ARG A 29 2.38 -28.65 -34.20
CA ARG A 29 2.46 -29.45 -32.99
C ARG A 29 3.87 -30.01 -32.85
N SER A 30 4.65 -29.48 -31.92
CA SER A 30 5.90 -30.10 -31.48
C SER A 30 5.57 -31.06 -30.33
N GLU A 31 5.65 -32.35 -30.63
CA GLU A 31 5.49 -33.44 -29.68
C GLU A 31 6.71 -33.51 -28.75
N LEU A 32 6.46 -33.38 -27.44
CA LEU A 32 7.47 -33.59 -26.40
C LEU A 32 7.47 -35.09 -26.03
N PRO A 33 8.58 -35.84 -26.15
CA PRO A 33 8.63 -37.21 -25.68
C PRO A 33 8.67 -37.25 -24.15
N SER A 34 7.70 -37.93 -23.57
CA SER A 34 7.65 -38.32 -22.17
C SER A 34 8.54 -39.55 -21.93
N GLU A 35 9.70 -39.38 -21.31
CA GLU A 35 10.42 -40.49 -20.69
C GLU A 35 10.93 -40.07 -19.31
N ILE A 36 10.38 -40.71 -18.29
CA ILE A 36 10.84 -40.68 -16.90
C ILE A 36 11.59 -41.98 -16.67
N PRO A 37 12.92 -41.97 -16.42
CA PRO A 37 13.59 -43.14 -15.89
C PRO A 37 13.38 -43.20 -14.37
N LYS A 38 12.77 -44.28 -13.90
CA LYS A 38 12.82 -44.70 -12.49
C LYS A 38 14.26 -45.05 -12.14
N VAL A 39 14.82 -44.44 -11.09
CA VAL A 39 16.04 -44.95 -10.46
C VAL A 39 15.67 -45.37 -9.04
N ASN A 40 15.83 -46.67 -8.82
CA ASN A 40 15.67 -47.32 -7.53
C ASN A 40 16.82 -46.97 -6.60
N GLU A 41 16.42 -46.83 -5.34
CA GLU A 41 17.22 -46.86 -4.13
C GLU A 41 18.09 -48.13 -4.06
N THR A 42 19.41 -47.96 -4.15
CA THR A 42 20.44 -48.60 -3.32
C THR A 42 21.81 -48.21 -3.86
N ASP A 43 22.50 -47.28 -3.20
CA ASP A 43 23.95 -47.35 -3.03
C ASP A 43 24.39 -46.46 -1.86
N LYS A 44 24.96 -47.11 -0.85
CA LYS A 44 25.54 -46.47 0.34
C LYS A 44 26.75 -45.65 -0.08
N LEU A 45 26.72 -44.33 0.09
CA LEU A 45 27.93 -43.53 0.04
C LEU A 45 28.80 -43.78 1.30
N PRO A 46 30.11 -43.97 1.12
CA PRO A 46 31.03 -44.21 2.23
C PRO A 46 31.30 -42.94 3.05
N ASN A 47 31.57 -43.18 4.32
CA ASN A 47 31.91 -42.23 5.37
C ASN A 47 33.19 -41.43 5.03
N VAL A 48 33.07 -40.15 4.69
CA VAL A 48 34.21 -39.26 4.42
C VAL A 48 34.71 -38.67 5.75
N ASN A 49 35.65 -39.38 6.37
CA ASN A 49 36.48 -38.89 7.45
C ASN A 49 37.95 -39.07 7.05
N ASP A 50 38.49 -38.23 6.15
CA ASP A 50 39.95 -38.05 6.06
C ASP A 50 40.42 -36.81 5.25
N ASP A 51 39.86 -35.62 5.50
CA ASP A 51 40.26 -34.40 4.78
C ASP A 51 41.41 -33.62 5.44
N LYS A 52 42.08 -34.17 6.46
CA LYS A 52 43.13 -33.44 7.20
C LYS A 52 44.44 -33.29 6.41
N GLY A 53 44.76 -34.24 5.54
CA GLY A 53 46.04 -34.25 4.81
C GLY A 53 46.11 -33.24 3.66
N PHE A 54 44.98 -32.97 3.00
CA PHE A 54 44.93 -32.09 1.84
C PHE A 54 45.06 -30.60 2.23
N TRP A 55 44.42 -30.18 3.31
CA TRP A 55 44.45 -28.79 3.78
C TRP A 55 45.80 -28.40 4.38
N GLU A 56 46.48 -29.29 5.12
CA GLU A 56 47.83 -29.06 5.65
C GLU A 56 48.87 -28.85 4.53
N TRP A 57 48.76 -29.60 3.43
CA TRP A 57 49.61 -29.39 2.25
C TRP A 57 49.32 -28.03 1.58
N LEU A 58 48.06 -27.63 1.47
CA LEU A 58 47.66 -26.38 0.83
C LEU A 58 48.16 -25.13 1.60
N TYR A 59 48.13 -25.16 2.93
CA TYR A 59 48.61 -24.05 3.78
C TYR A 59 50.15 -23.91 3.79
N GLY A 60 50.90 -24.96 3.42
CA GLY A 60 52.36 -24.90 3.29
C GLY A 60 52.86 -24.18 2.03
N LEU A 61 52.01 -24.02 1.00
CA LEU A 61 52.36 -23.42 -0.29
C LEU A 61 51.95 -21.95 -0.43
N LEU A 62 51.02 -21.46 0.40
CA LEU A 62 50.58 -20.07 0.43
C LEU A 62 50.73 -19.55 1.86
N GLY A 63 51.83 -18.84 2.12
CA GLY A 63 52.23 -18.36 3.45
C GLY A 63 51.33 -17.29 4.06
N THR A 64 50.02 -17.52 4.15
CA THR A 64 49.07 -16.64 4.84
C THR A 64 48.15 -17.47 5.74
N LYS A 65 48.32 -17.28 7.06
CA LYS A 65 47.35 -17.76 8.06
C LYS A 65 45.96 -17.20 7.73
N PRO A 66 44.89 -18.00 7.79
CA PRO A 66 43.54 -17.48 7.68
C PRO A 66 43.24 -16.62 8.91
N THR A 67 43.14 -15.31 8.70
CA THR A 67 42.56 -14.38 9.66
C THR A 67 41.13 -14.80 9.89
N THR A 68 40.83 -15.30 11.09
CA THR A 68 39.47 -15.62 11.52
C THR A 68 38.67 -14.32 11.59
N THR A 69 37.99 -13.97 10.51
CA THR A 69 36.95 -12.96 10.53
C THR A 69 35.81 -13.51 11.36
N VAL A 70 35.70 -13.01 12.59
CA VAL A 70 34.51 -13.22 13.44
C VAL A 70 33.29 -12.82 12.59
N PRO A 71 32.35 -13.75 12.33
CA PRO A 71 31.11 -13.40 11.65
C PRO A 71 30.46 -12.24 12.42
N PRO A 72 29.91 -11.22 11.73
CA PRO A 72 29.17 -10.18 12.42
C PRO A 72 28.14 -10.85 13.32
N PRO A 73 27.95 -10.37 14.56
CA PRO A 73 26.98 -10.94 15.48
C PRO A 73 25.65 -11.02 14.75
N ILE A 74 25.12 -12.25 14.64
CA ILE A 74 23.75 -12.47 14.19
C ILE A 74 22.91 -11.69 15.20
N MET A 75 22.35 -10.54 14.77
CA MET A 75 21.41 -9.80 15.59
C MET A 75 20.30 -10.78 15.95
N GLU A 76 20.26 -11.19 17.22
CA GLU A 76 19.07 -11.84 17.76
C GLU A 76 17.88 -10.96 17.38
N PRO A 77 16.79 -11.53 16.85
CA PRO A 77 15.60 -10.75 16.55
C PRO A 77 15.23 -10.02 17.84
N GLU A 78 15.31 -8.68 17.83
CA GLU A 78 14.87 -7.84 18.94
C GLU A 78 13.54 -8.43 19.41
N LYS A 79 13.55 -8.98 20.62
CA LYS A 79 12.39 -9.68 21.17
C LYS A 79 11.24 -8.68 21.13
N CYS A 80 10.29 -8.89 20.22
CA CYS A 80 9.25 -7.90 19.95
C CYS A 80 8.55 -7.53 21.26
N SER A 81 8.55 -6.24 21.61
CA SER A 81 7.80 -5.78 22.76
C SER A 81 6.31 -6.04 22.54
N SER A 82 5.61 -6.44 23.60
CA SER A 82 4.16 -6.60 23.54
C SER A 82 3.52 -5.24 23.25
N CYS A 83 2.67 -5.18 22.23
CA CYS A 83 1.94 -3.98 21.85
C CYS A 83 0.54 -4.37 21.35
N VAL A 84 -0.33 -3.38 21.18
CA VAL A 84 -1.70 -3.58 20.69
C VAL A 84 -1.92 -2.68 19.47
N CYS A 85 -2.47 -3.25 18.39
CA CYS A 85 -2.82 -2.50 17.20
C CYS A 85 -4.23 -1.88 17.29
N GLY A 86 -4.51 -0.88 16.44
CA GLY A 86 -5.85 -0.40 16.14
C GLY A 86 -6.54 0.38 17.25
N LEU A 87 -5.83 0.78 18.31
CA LEU A 87 -6.38 1.62 19.38
C LEU A 87 -6.06 3.10 19.15
N THR A 88 -7.11 3.93 19.09
CA THR A 88 -6.99 5.39 19.03
C THR A 88 -6.52 5.97 20.37
N ASN A 89 -5.79 7.07 20.35
CA ASN A 89 -5.40 7.77 21.59
C ASN A 89 -6.57 8.50 22.26
N THR A 90 -7.65 8.80 21.52
CA THR A 90 -8.87 9.39 22.08
C THR A 90 -10.11 8.71 21.51
N GLN A 91 -10.97 8.18 22.38
CA GLN A 91 -12.17 7.42 21.97
C GLN A 91 -13.43 8.27 21.69
N LYS A 92 -13.37 9.60 21.86
CA LYS A 92 -14.54 10.47 21.70
C LYS A 92 -14.74 10.83 20.22
N ARG A 93 -15.65 10.13 19.54
CA ARG A 93 -16.01 10.30 18.13
C ARG A 93 -16.61 11.68 17.85
N ILE A 94 -16.14 12.38 16.82
CA ILE A 94 -16.83 13.51 16.18
C ILE A 94 -17.17 13.07 14.75
N VAL A 95 -18.39 13.37 14.26
CA VAL A 95 -18.92 12.76 13.03
C VAL A 95 -19.01 13.78 11.92
N GLY A 96 -18.34 13.53 10.79
CA GLY A 96 -18.75 14.07 9.49
C GLY A 96 -17.83 15.08 8.79
N GLY A 97 -16.58 14.72 8.51
CA GLY A 97 -15.67 15.60 7.73
C GLY A 97 -15.01 16.66 8.61
N VAL A 98 -14.71 16.29 9.85
CA VAL A 98 -14.23 17.19 10.89
C VAL A 98 -12.74 16.98 11.11
N GLU A 99 -12.09 18.03 11.60
CA GLU A 99 -10.75 17.92 12.12
C GLU A 99 -10.71 16.89 13.26
N THR A 100 -9.68 16.04 13.24
CA THR A 100 -9.43 15.05 14.30
C THR A 100 -8.78 15.72 15.50
N LYS A 101 -8.68 15.04 16.64
CA LYS A 101 -7.79 15.51 17.70
C LYS A 101 -6.34 15.19 17.37
N VAL A 102 -5.42 16.02 17.87
CA VAL A 102 -3.97 15.76 17.80
C VAL A 102 -3.69 14.32 18.23
N ASN A 103 -3.00 13.57 17.37
CA ASN A 103 -2.63 12.17 17.57
C ASN A 103 -3.81 11.20 17.84
N GLN A 104 -5.06 11.53 17.47
CA GLN A 104 -6.20 10.63 17.65
C GLN A 104 -5.99 9.28 16.95
N TYR A 105 -5.41 9.32 15.75
CA TYR A 105 -5.10 8.17 14.91
C TYR A 105 -3.59 7.94 14.86
N PRO A 106 -3.02 7.22 15.84
CA PRO A 106 -1.56 7.15 16.04
C PRO A 106 -0.82 6.41 14.92
N TRP A 107 -1.55 5.68 14.07
CA TRP A 107 -0.98 4.95 12.93
C TRP A 107 -0.80 5.80 11.68
N MET A 108 -1.29 7.05 11.66
CA MET A 108 -1.21 7.88 10.46
C MET A 108 0.23 8.19 10.10
N ALA A 109 0.55 7.96 8.82
CA ALA A 109 1.84 8.25 8.26
C ALA A 109 1.69 9.29 7.16
N LEU A 110 2.40 10.41 7.30
CA LEU A 110 2.49 11.44 6.28
C LEU A 110 3.70 11.14 5.38
N LEU A 111 3.48 11.07 4.07
CA LEU A 111 4.54 10.82 3.10
C LEU A 111 5.03 12.14 2.48
N LYS A 112 6.34 12.36 2.55
CA LYS A 112 7.04 13.47 1.90
C LYS A 112 7.89 12.96 0.74
N TYR A 113 7.88 13.69 -0.37
CA TYR A 113 8.83 13.54 -1.47
C TYR A 113 9.50 14.90 -1.72
N LYS A 114 10.83 14.94 -1.76
CA LYS A 114 11.59 16.19 -1.84
C LYS A 114 11.13 17.23 -0.80
N LYS A 115 10.91 16.76 0.44
CA LYS A 115 10.42 17.54 1.61
C LYS A 115 8.99 18.07 1.52
N ARG A 116 8.21 17.70 0.49
CA ARG A 116 6.81 18.13 0.32
C ARG A 116 5.86 16.98 0.56
N PHE A 117 4.79 17.24 1.31
CA PHE A 117 3.66 16.33 1.45
C PHE A 117 3.05 16.00 0.09
N TYR A 118 2.66 14.74 -0.11
CA TYR A 118 1.97 14.33 -1.35
C TYR A 118 1.02 13.14 -1.18
N CYS A 119 1.24 12.25 -0.21
CA CYS A 119 0.39 11.09 0.07
C CYS A 119 0.34 10.79 1.57
N GLY A 120 -0.64 9.98 1.96
CA GLY A 120 -0.72 9.35 3.27
C GLY A 120 -0.29 7.88 3.26
N GLY A 121 -0.36 7.28 4.45
CA GLY A 121 -0.09 5.89 4.71
C GLY A 121 -0.54 5.51 6.12
N SER A 122 -0.36 4.24 6.47
CA SER A 122 -0.60 3.74 7.82
C SER A 122 0.52 2.82 8.28
N ILE A 123 1.03 3.01 9.50
CA ILE A 123 1.99 2.07 10.08
C ILE A 123 1.27 0.79 10.50
N ILE A 124 1.77 -0.35 10.04
CA ILE A 124 1.13 -1.67 10.26
C ILE A 124 1.95 -2.61 11.15
N ASN A 125 3.21 -2.27 11.41
CA ASN A 125 4.15 -2.98 12.28
C ASN A 125 5.35 -2.06 12.56
N SER A 126 6.36 -2.54 13.30
CA SER A 126 7.46 -1.69 13.77
C SER A 126 8.39 -1.12 12.68
N ARG A 127 8.28 -1.54 11.41
CA ARG A 127 9.19 -1.09 10.32
C ARG A 127 8.51 -0.70 9.02
N TYR A 128 7.21 -0.96 8.87
CA TYR A 128 6.54 -0.83 7.58
C TYR A 128 5.30 0.05 7.64
N VAL A 129 5.22 0.93 6.64
CA VAL A 129 4.03 1.71 6.30
C VAL A 129 3.33 1.09 5.09
N LEU A 130 2.03 0.87 5.22
CA LEU A 130 1.13 0.49 4.13
C LEU A 130 0.63 1.76 3.42
N THR A 131 0.73 1.78 2.09
CA THR A 131 0.27 2.90 1.24
C THR A 131 -0.14 2.39 -0.15
N ALA A 132 -0.49 3.29 -1.06
CA ALA A 132 -0.83 2.98 -2.44
C ALA A 132 0.43 2.82 -3.31
N ALA A 133 0.36 1.98 -4.33
CA ALA A 133 1.45 1.81 -5.30
C ALA A 133 1.69 3.07 -6.12
N HIS A 134 0.65 3.82 -6.48
CA HIS A 134 0.78 5.07 -7.21
C HIS A 134 1.51 6.16 -6.40
N CYS A 135 1.53 6.06 -5.07
CA CYS A 135 2.28 6.98 -4.20
C CYS A 135 3.80 6.69 -4.21
N VAL A 136 4.25 5.58 -4.78
CA VAL A 136 5.66 5.18 -4.75
C VAL A 136 6.22 4.80 -6.11
N ASP A 137 5.35 4.64 -7.12
CA ASP A 137 5.74 4.23 -8.45
C ASP A 137 6.67 5.26 -9.11
N ARG A 138 7.87 4.83 -9.51
CA ARG A 138 8.90 5.65 -10.16
C ARG A 138 9.44 6.80 -9.30
N PHE A 139 9.26 6.73 -7.98
CA PHE A 139 9.85 7.70 -7.05
C PHE A 139 11.23 7.21 -6.60
N ASP A 140 12.16 8.14 -6.38
CA ASP A 140 13.45 7.83 -5.77
C ASP A 140 13.29 7.71 -4.23
N PRO A 141 13.49 6.51 -3.63
CA PRO A 141 13.34 6.31 -2.20
C PRO A 141 14.25 7.20 -1.35
N THR A 142 15.40 7.64 -1.86
CA THR A 142 16.34 8.49 -1.12
C THR A 142 15.79 9.91 -0.88
N LEU A 143 14.83 10.33 -1.71
CA LEU A 143 14.15 11.62 -1.63
C LEU A 143 12.84 11.54 -0.84
N MET A 144 12.48 10.34 -0.36
CA MET A 144 11.27 10.09 0.41
C MET A 144 11.55 10.13 1.92
N SER A 145 10.57 10.60 2.67
CA SER A 145 10.51 10.42 4.12
C SER A 145 9.08 10.20 4.61
N VAL A 146 8.98 9.56 5.76
CA VAL A 146 7.74 9.25 6.45
C VAL A 146 7.73 10.04 7.75
N VAL A 147 6.66 10.79 8.00
CA VAL A 147 6.47 11.51 9.26
C VAL A 147 5.31 10.87 10.02
N LEU A 148 5.54 10.53 11.27
CA LEU A 148 4.54 9.98 12.21
C LEU A 148 4.22 11.03 13.28
N LEU A 149 3.05 10.90 13.91
CA LEU A 149 2.55 11.84 14.93
C LEU A 149 2.38 13.29 14.44
N GLU A 150 2.27 13.48 13.12
CA GLU A 150 1.90 14.77 12.54
C GLU A 150 0.40 14.98 12.66
N HIS A 151 -0.05 16.21 12.89
CA HIS A 151 -1.49 16.56 12.91
C HIS A 151 -1.77 17.79 12.03
N ASP A 152 -1.19 18.94 12.33
CA ASP A 152 -1.22 20.21 11.62
C ASP A 152 0.17 20.51 11.03
N ARG A 153 0.25 20.39 9.71
CA ARG A 153 1.49 20.56 8.94
C ARG A 153 2.08 21.97 9.00
N ASN A 154 1.35 22.94 9.57
CA ASN A 154 1.82 24.31 9.79
C ASN A 154 2.21 24.62 11.24
N ALA A 155 1.85 23.76 12.19
CA ALA A 155 2.21 23.93 13.59
C ALA A 155 3.64 23.47 13.84
N MET A 156 4.35 24.12 14.78
CA MET A 156 5.74 23.76 15.10
C MET A 156 5.87 22.90 16.36
N ASN A 157 4.92 22.98 17.30
CA ASN A 157 5.09 22.46 18.68
C ASN A 157 3.84 21.74 19.23
N GLU A 158 2.92 21.26 18.39
CA GLU A 158 1.71 20.58 18.88
C GLU A 158 1.89 19.08 19.12
N SER A 159 2.92 18.47 18.51
CA SER A 159 3.24 17.06 18.67
C SER A 159 4.75 16.81 18.50
N GLU A 160 5.22 15.73 19.12
CA GLU A 160 6.59 15.25 18.96
C GLU A 160 6.68 14.39 17.69
N ILE A 161 6.75 15.04 16.53
CA ILE A 161 6.82 14.34 15.24
C ILE A 161 8.05 13.43 15.13
N GLN A 162 7.87 12.28 14.48
CA GLN A 162 8.97 11.35 14.21
C GLN A 162 9.17 11.20 12.70
N GLU A 163 10.29 11.68 12.16
CA GLU A 163 10.61 11.57 10.74
C GLU A 163 11.61 10.44 10.45
N TYR A 164 11.21 9.50 9.60
CA TYR A 164 11.99 8.35 9.17
C TYR A 164 12.38 8.46 7.70
N LYS A 165 13.63 8.11 7.38
CA LYS A 165 14.07 7.88 5.99
C LYS A 165 13.57 6.53 5.48
N VAL A 166 13.37 6.44 4.17
CA VAL A 166 12.97 5.21 3.50
C VAL A 166 14.20 4.33 3.23
N ASP A 167 14.10 3.06 3.61
CA ASP A 167 15.08 2.01 3.32
C ASP A 167 14.76 1.33 1.99
N GLN A 168 13.51 0.92 1.84
CA GLN A 168 13.06 0.18 0.67
C GLN A 168 11.60 0.50 0.35
N VAL A 169 11.29 0.56 -0.94
CA VAL A 169 9.92 0.58 -1.45
C VAL A 169 9.60 -0.79 -2.05
N ILE A 170 8.48 -1.39 -1.62
CA ILE A 170 8.00 -2.68 -2.10
C ILE A 170 6.61 -2.48 -2.68
N LYS A 171 6.54 -2.23 -3.99
CA LYS A 171 5.30 -2.12 -4.74
C LYS A 171 4.79 -3.49 -5.16
N HIS A 172 3.47 -3.71 -5.15
CA HIS A 172 2.92 -4.95 -5.68
C HIS A 172 3.29 -5.12 -7.17
N SER A 173 3.84 -6.28 -7.55
CA SER A 173 4.34 -6.51 -8.92
C SER A 173 3.25 -6.47 -9.99
N GLY A 174 2.02 -6.83 -9.61
CA GLY A 174 0.84 -6.73 -10.46
C GLY A 174 0.22 -5.33 -10.57
N TYR A 175 0.83 -4.29 -10.00
CA TYR A 175 0.28 -2.93 -10.08
C TYR A 175 0.19 -2.46 -11.54
N SER A 176 -0.99 -1.97 -11.93
CA SER A 176 -1.23 -1.43 -13.28
C SER A 176 -1.52 0.07 -13.23
N THR A 177 -0.69 0.85 -13.93
CA THR A 177 -0.93 2.30 -14.10
C THR A 177 -2.09 2.61 -15.05
N LEU A 178 -2.64 1.61 -15.75
CA LEU A 178 -3.75 1.80 -16.69
C LEU A 178 -5.11 1.80 -15.98
N ASN A 179 -5.28 0.94 -14.98
CA ASN A 179 -6.57 0.76 -14.31
C ASN A 179 -6.47 0.78 -12.77
N TYR A 180 -5.30 1.06 -12.21
CA TYR A 180 -5.03 1.08 -10.77
C TYR A 180 -5.30 -0.25 -10.06
N ASN A 181 -5.35 -1.38 -10.80
CA ASN A 181 -5.43 -2.68 -10.17
C ASN A 181 -4.13 -2.97 -9.39
N ASN A 182 -4.26 -3.61 -8.22
CA ASN A 182 -3.15 -3.86 -7.30
C ASN A 182 -2.42 -2.61 -6.82
N ASP A 183 -3.16 -1.53 -6.58
CA ASP A 183 -2.60 -0.26 -6.11
C ASP A 183 -2.27 -0.28 -4.62
N ILE A 184 -1.27 -1.06 -4.26
CA ILE A 184 -0.82 -1.28 -2.88
C ILE A 184 0.71 -1.39 -2.84
N ALA A 185 1.31 -0.79 -1.82
CA ALA A 185 2.74 -0.81 -1.59
C ALA A 185 3.07 -0.79 -0.09
N LEU A 186 4.29 -1.22 0.20
CA LEU A 186 4.91 -1.12 1.52
C LEU A 186 6.14 -0.22 1.41
N ILE A 187 6.32 0.64 2.42
CA ILE A 187 7.52 1.43 2.62
C ILE A 187 8.21 0.89 3.87
N LYS A 188 9.43 0.37 3.71
CA LYS A 188 10.30 -0.03 4.81
C LYS A 188 11.06 1.19 5.32
N LEU A 189 11.04 1.41 6.62
CA LEU A 189 11.75 2.49 7.29
C LEU A 189 13.21 2.11 7.57
N LYS A 190 14.14 3.07 7.49
CA LYS A 190 15.54 2.86 7.93
C LYS A 190 15.70 2.67 9.44
N GLY A 191 14.64 2.90 10.22
CA GLY A 191 14.61 2.74 11.67
C GLY A 191 13.46 1.85 12.13
N VAL A 192 13.44 1.56 13.44
CA VAL A 192 12.34 0.84 14.10
C VAL A 192 11.49 1.84 14.85
N VAL A 193 10.17 1.73 14.67
CA VAL A 193 9.19 2.47 15.46
C VAL A 193 9.00 1.76 16.78
N LYS A 194 9.26 2.47 17.87
CA LYS A 194 9.05 2.00 19.23
C LYS A 194 7.63 2.33 19.62
N PHE A 195 6.76 1.32 19.65
CA PHE A 195 5.37 1.51 20.03
C PHE A 195 5.24 1.77 21.53
N ASP A 196 4.38 2.73 21.85
CA ASP A 196 4.04 3.17 23.19
C ASP A 196 2.58 3.68 23.22
N ASP A 197 2.24 4.52 24.20
CA ASP A 197 0.89 5.06 24.31
C ASP A 197 0.56 6.17 23.30
N ALA A 198 1.58 6.82 22.73
CA ALA A 198 1.44 7.87 21.73
C ALA A 198 1.39 7.29 20.31
N ILE A 199 2.20 6.26 20.02
CA ILE A 199 2.28 5.65 18.70
C ILE A 199 1.96 4.14 18.71
N ARG A 200 1.00 3.74 17.88
CA ARG A 200 0.54 2.35 17.73
C ARG A 200 0.22 2.06 16.26
N PRO A 201 0.43 0.83 15.76
CA PRO A 201 0.05 0.47 14.41
C PRO A 201 -1.45 0.27 14.28
N VAL A 202 -1.98 0.35 13.06
CA VAL A 202 -3.35 -0.09 12.76
C VAL A 202 -3.39 -1.60 12.62
N CYS A 203 -4.48 -2.24 13.03
CA CYS A 203 -4.61 -3.68 12.82
C CYS A 203 -4.84 -4.00 11.34
N LEU A 204 -4.23 -5.09 10.88
CA LEU A 204 -4.61 -5.68 9.60
C LEU A 204 -5.99 -6.35 9.69
N PRO A 205 -6.76 -6.36 8.60
CA PRO A 205 -8.09 -6.96 8.57
C PRO A 205 -8.03 -8.49 8.56
N GLU A 206 -9.18 -9.12 8.80
CA GLU A 206 -9.31 -10.58 8.71
C GLU A 206 -9.34 -11.04 7.24
N GLN A 207 -8.61 -12.11 6.94
CA GLN A 207 -8.57 -12.67 5.59
C GLN A 207 -9.94 -13.21 5.19
N GLY A 208 -10.41 -12.86 3.99
CA GLY A 208 -11.67 -13.35 3.44
C GLY A 208 -12.95 -12.73 4.03
N LYS A 209 -12.86 -11.97 5.13
CA LYS A 209 -14.01 -11.27 5.74
C LYS A 209 -14.59 -10.22 4.79
N THR A 210 -15.91 -10.19 4.62
CA THR A 210 -16.56 -9.08 3.91
C THR A 210 -16.81 -7.90 4.84
N TYR A 211 -16.65 -6.69 4.30
CA TYR A 211 -16.90 -5.44 5.01
C TYR A 211 -17.99 -4.59 4.31
N SER A 212 -18.67 -5.14 3.30
CA SER A 212 -19.77 -4.46 2.62
C SER A 212 -20.92 -4.18 3.59
N GLY A 213 -21.51 -2.98 3.49
CA GLY A 213 -22.54 -2.47 4.39
C GLY A 213 -21.99 -1.86 5.69
N SER A 214 -20.73 -2.12 6.06
CA SER A 214 -20.12 -1.49 7.23
C SER A 214 -19.85 -0.01 6.99
N LEU A 215 -19.98 0.79 8.06
CA LEU A 215 -19.42 2.13 8.08
C LEU A 215 -17.90 2.06 8.27
N ALA A 216 -17.20 2.78 7.43
CA ALA A 216 -15.75 2.93 7.49
C ALA A 216 -15.38 4.40 7.65
N ILE A 217 -14.18 4.63 8.16
CA ILE A 217 -13.62 5.95 8.39
C ILE A 217 -12.40 6.09 7.49
N VAL A 218 -12.38 7.16 6.71
CA VAL A 218 -11.21 7.62 5.96
C VAL A 218 -10.55 8.72 6.79
N THR A 219 -9.23 8.69 6.88
CA THR A 219 -8.43 9.70 7.58
C THR A 219 -7.29 10.18 6.70
N GLY A 220 -7.05 11.49 6.66
CA GLY A 220 -5.97 12.07 5.86
C GLY A 220 -5.93 13.60 5.86
N TRP A 221 -4.99 14.15 5.09
CA TRP A 221 -4.76 15.59 4.89
C TRP A 221 -5.19 16.04 3.50
N GLY A 222 -6.06 15.28 2.85
CA GLY A 222 -6.59 15.62 1.53
C GLY A 222 -7.41 16.90 1.53
N SER A 223 -7.77 17.32 0.33
CA SER A 223 -8.62 18.47 0.09
C SER A 223 -10.00 18.27 0.71
N VAL A 224 -10.54 19.32 1.32
CA VAL A 224 -11.88 19.26 1.96
C VAL A 224 -12.99 19.33 0.91
N GLU A 225 -12.66 19.89 -0.27
CA GLU A 225 -13.57 20.09 -1.39
C GLU A 225 -12.84 19.73 -2.70
N GLU A 226 -13.60 19.34 -3.73
CA GLU A 226 -13.03 19.05 -5.05
C GLU A 226 -12.27 20.26 -5.60
N ALA A 227 -11.03 20.05 -6.04
CA ALA A 227 -10.11 21.11 -6.49
C ALA A 227 -9.78 22.18 -5.42
N GLY A 228 -10.14 21.96 -4.15
CA GLY A 228 -9.76 22.80 -3.03
C GLY A 228 -8.32 22.55 -2.54
N PRO A 229 -7.79 23.41 -1.64
CA PRO A 229 -6.49 23.18 -1.03
C PRO A 229 -6.52 21.93 -0.13
N VAL A 230 -5.41 21.22 -0.07
CA VAL A 230 -5.18 20.12 0.89
C VAL A 230 -5.26 20.63 2.32
N SER A 231 -5.90 19.88 3.22
CA SER A 231 -6.07 20.30 4.60
C SER A 231 -4.73 20.32 5.36
N THR A 232 -4.50 21.35 6.17
CA THR A 232 -3.29 21.43 6.99
C THR A 232 -3.38 20.48 8.18
N THR A 233 -4.57 20.33 8.76
CA THR A 233 -4.89 19.44 9.88
C THR A 233 -5.38 18.08 9.41
N LEU A 234 -5.15 17.04 10.22
CA LEU A 234 -5.65 15.69 9.95
C LEU A 234 -7.18 15.66 10.11
N ARG A 235 -7.89 15.16 9.11
CA ARG A 235 -9.35 15.08 9.09
C ARG A 235 -9.85 13.65 9.01
N GLU A 236 -11.11 13.46 9.37
CA GLU A 236 -11.81 12.20 9.22
C GLU A 236 -13.19 12.33 8.57
N VAL A 237 -13.57 11.31 7.80
CA VAL A 237 -14.92 11.20 7.24
C VAL A 237 -15.43 9.77 7.32
N THR A 238 -16.70 9.61 7.74
CA THR A 238 -17.37 8.31 7.77
C THR A 238 -18.15 8.09 6.48
N VAL A 239 -17.93 6.94 5.83
CA VAL A 239 -18.58 6.54 4.58
C VAL A 239 -18.99 5.05 4.63
N PRO A 240 -20.11 4.65 4.00
CA PRO A 240 -20.48 3.24 3.91
C PRO A 240 -19.64 2.52 2.85
N ILE A 241 -19.27 1.26 3.11
CA ILE A 241 -18.63 0.39 2.12
C ILE A 241 -19.70 -0.27 1.26
N LEU A 242 -19.54 -0.17 -0.06
CA LEU A 242 -20.42 -0.81 -1.04
C LEU A 242 -20.01 -2.27 -1.28
N THR A 243 -20.94 -3.07 -1.77
CA THR A 243 -20.62 -4.32 -2.47
C THR A 243 -19.95 -4.01 -3.80
N ASN A 244 -19.11 -4.94 -4.31
CA ASN A 244 -18.55 -4.78 -5.66
C ASN A 244 -19.64 -4.78 -6.74
N LYS A 245 -20.78 -5.43 -6.50
CA LYS A 245 -21.93 -5.40 -7.41
C LYS A 245 -22.51 -3.98 -7.50
N GLU A 246 -22.75 -3.34 -6.37
CA GLU A 246 -23.22 -1.94 -6.32
C GLU A 246 -22.18 -1.01 -6.95
N CYS A 247 -20.89 -1.20 -6.64
CA CYS A 247 -19.85 -0.35 -7.22
C CYS A 247 -19.74 -0.48 -8.75
N ARG A 248 -19.92 -1.69 -9.31
CA ARG A 248 -19.97 -1.89 -10.78
C ARG A 248 -21.22 -1.33 -11.43
N ALA A 249 -22.27 -1.06 -10.64
CA ALA A 249 -23.51 -0.45 -11.10
C ALA A 249 -23.52 1.08 -10.97
N THR A 250 -22.40 1.69 -10.55
CA THR A 250 -22.26 3.15 -10.54
C THR A 250 -21.94 3.68 -11.94
N LYS A 251 -21.57 4.96 -12.06
CA LYS A 251 -21.15 5.55 -13.34
C LYS A 251 -19.74 5.12 -13.76
N TYR A 252 -18.99 4.40 -12.92
CA TYR A 252 -17.73 3.81 -13.34
C TYR A 252 -17.94 2.74 -14.42
N PRO A 253 -17.05 2.64 -15.43
CA PRO A 253 -17.04 1.49 -16.31
C PRO A 253 -16.85 0.20 -15.50
N SER A 254 -17.84 -0.70 -15.52
CA SER A 254 -17.87 -1.89 -14.66
C SER A 254 -16.58 -2.73 -14.70
N ARG A 255 -15.96 -2.84 -15.89
CA ARG A 255 -14.69 -3.54 -16.12
C ARG A 255 -13.47 -2.92 -15.39
N ARG A 256 -13.57 -1.68 -14.91
CA ARG A 256 -12.50 -1.03 -14.13
C ARG A 256 -12.55 -1.39 -12.65
N ILE A 257 -13.69 -1.88 -12.14
CA ILE A 257 -13.86 -2.28 -10.73
C ILE A 257 -13.53 -3.77 -10.56
N THR A 258 -12.31 -4.05 -10.13
CA THR A 258 -11.81 -5.42 -9.93
C THR A 258 -12.16 -5.95 -8.52
N ASP A 259 -11.98 -7.26 -8.30
CA ASP A 259 -12.19 -7.88 -6.97
C ASP A 259 -11.09 -7.53 -5.95
N ASN A 260 -10.02 -6.92 -6.43
CA ASN A 260 -8.90 -6.39 -5.66
C ASN A 260 -9.17 -4.95 -5.17
N MET A 261 -10.33 -4.40 -5.53
CA MET A 261 -10.82 -3.10 -5.11
C MET A 261 -12.05 -3.25 -4.20
N LEU A 262 -12.31 -2.22 -3.41
CA LEU A 262 -13.58 -1.96 -2.75
C LEU A 262 -13.96 -0.50 -2.99
N CYS A 263 -15.25 -0.19 -2.88
CA CYS A 263 -15.72 1.19 -3.01
C CYS A 263 -16.40 1.62 -1.72
N ALA A 264 -16.23 2.89 -1.34
CA ALA A 264 -16.87 3.45 -0.17
C ALA A 264 -17.31 4.89 -0.46
N GLY A 265 -18.50 5.26 -0.01
CA GLY A 265 -19.09 6.56 -0.30
C GLY A 265 -20.60 6.50 -0.40
N TYR A 266 -21.24 7.66 -0.43
CA TYR A 266 -22.69 7.76 -0.59
C TYR A 266 -23.03 7.85 -2.08
N THR A 267 -23.91 6.98 -2.58
CA THR A 267 -24.29 6.95 -4.00
C THR A 267 -24.99 8.22 -4.47
N GLY A 268 -25.70 8.91 -3.58
CA GLY A 268 -26.27 10.24 -3.84
C GLY A 268 -25.26 11.38 -3.82
N GLY A 269 -23.97 11.11 -3.61
CA GLY A 269 -22.96 12.10 -3.25
C GLY A 269 -23.05 12.47 -1.77
N SER A 270 -22.09 13.28 -1.29
CA SER A 270 -22.07 14.06 -0.02
C SER A 270 -20.70 14.10 0.65
N LYS A 271 -20.10 12.92 0.85
CA LYS A 271 -18.87 12.71 1.64
C LYS A 271 -18.02 11.66 0.97
N ASP A 272 -16.73 11.95 0.83
CA ASP A 272 -15.76 11.09 0.16
C ASP A 272 -14.33 11.43 0.59
N SER A 273 -13.38 10.54 0.27
CA SER A 273 -11.95 10.88 0.22
C SER A 273 -11.67 11.81 -0.94
N CYS A 274 -10.64 12.66 -0.84
CA CYS A 274 -10.32 13.62 -1.90
C CYS A 274 -8.81 13.70 -2.18
N GLN A 275 -8.41 14.63 -3.06
CA GLN A 275 -7.01 14.75 -3.46
C GLN A 275 -6.09 14.96 -2.25
N GLY A 276 -5.03 14.18 -2.11
CA GLY A 276 -4.11 14.23 -0.96
C GLY A 276 -4.40 13.22 0.15
N ASP A 277 -5.54 12.52 0.12
CA ASP A 277 -5.77 11.35 0.98
C ASP A 277 -5.16 10.06 0.39
N SER A 278 -4.69 10.11 -0.86
CA SER A 278 -4.03 9.01 -1.57
C SER A 278 -3.05 8.23 -0.71
N GLY A 279 -3.20 6.91 -0.68
CA GLY A 279 -2.37 6.02 0.15
C GLY A 279 -2.77 5.96 1.64
N GLY A 280 -3.62 6.88 2.11
CA GLY A 280 -4.16 6.86 3.46
C GLY A 280 -5.11 5.68 3.72
N PRO A 281 -5.39 5.38 5.00
CA PRO A 281 -6.20 4.23 5.36
C PRO A 281 -7.71 4.51 5.25
N LEU A 282 -8.44 3.48 4.82
CA LEU A 282 -9.85 3.30 5.10
C LEU A 282 -9.97 2.21 6.17
N HIS A 283 -10.45 2.55 7.36
CA HIS A 283 -10.54 1.61 8.47
C HIS A 283 -11.96 1.43 9.01
N VAL A 284 -12.28 0.21 9.42
CA VAL A 284 -13.53 -0.13 10.13
C VAL A 284 -13.25 -0.36 11.60
N ILE A 285 -14.25 -0.13 12.43
CA ILE A 285 -14.17 -0.36 13.87
C ILE A 285 -14.84 -1.71 14.17
N ASN A 286 -14.10 -2.62 14.79
CA ASN A 286 -14.62 -3.83 15.42
C ASN A 286 -14.49 -3.69 16.94
N ASN A 287 -15.60 -3.49 17.64
CA ASN A 287 -15.64 -3.04 19.04
C ASN A 287 -14.90 -1.70 19.22
N THR A 288 -13.64 -1.74 19.67
CA THR A 288 -12.76 -0.57 19.84
C THR A 288 -11.54 -0.61 18.93
N VAL A 289 -11.39 -1.68 18.14
CA VAL A 289 -10.19 -1.96 17.35
C VAL A 289 -10.42 -1.53 15.91
N HIS A 290 -9.56 -0.65 15.43
CA HIS A 290 -9.53 -0.19 14.06
C HIS A 290 -8.74 -1.15 13.17
N GLN A 291 -9.37 -1.62 12.09
CA GLN A 291 -8.75 -2.47 11.08
C GLN A 291 -8.68 -1.75 9.73
N VAL A 292 -7.50 -1.68 9.11
CA VAL A 292 -7.31 -1.05 7.79
C VAL A 292 -7.81 -1.96 6.67
N VAL A 293 -9.05 -1.77 6.23
CA VAL A 293 -9.70 -2.62 5.22
C VAL A 293 -9.44 -2.14 3.80
N GLY A 294 -9.10 -0.86 3.64
CA GLY A 294 -8.83 -0.23 2.35
C GLY A 294 -7.64 0.72 2.40
N VAL A 295 -7.04 0.96 1.24
CA VAL A 295 -6.06 2.03 1.00
C VAL A 295 -6.62 2.96 -0.08
N VAL A 296 -6.68 4.27 0.18
CA VAL A 296 -7.19 5.27 -0.77
C VAL A 296 -6.40 5.18 -2.07
N SER A 297 -7.09 4.96 -3.19
CA SER A 297 -6.46 4.64 -4.48
C SER A 297 -6.83 5.64 -5.57
N TRP A 298 -8.10 5.69 -5.98
CA TRP A 298 -8.56 6.59 -7.03
C TRP A 298 -10.06 6.92 -6.90
N GLY A 299 -10.51 7.91 -7.67
CA GLY A 299 -11.91 8.35 -7.72
C GLY A 299 -12.10 9.30 -8.91
N GLU A 300 -13.34 9.69 -9.18
CA GLU A 300 -13.66 10.72 -10.18
C GLU A 300 -14.35 11.87 -9.45
N GLY A 301 -13.69 13.02 -9.40
CA GLY A 301 -14.07 14.11 -8.50
C GLY A 301 -13.98 13.74 -7.02
N CYS A 302 -14.61 14.56 -6.17
CA CYS A 302 -14.77 14.25 -4.74
C CYS A 302 -16.23 14.38 -4.33
N ALA A 303 -16.79 13.31 -3.75
CA ALA A 303 -18.18 13.27 -3.28
C ALA A 303 -19.24 13.49 -4.38
N GLN A 304 -18.89 13.24 -5.64
CA GLN A 304 -19.81 13.33 -6.76
C GLN A 304 -20.85 12.19 -6.71
N PRO A 305 -22.13 12.48 -7.02
CA PRO A 305 -23.15 11.44 -7.11
C PRO A 305 -22.75 10.35 -8.10
N MET A 306 -22.88 9.09 -7.67
CA MET A 306 -22.53 7.89 -8.44
C MET A 306 -21.03 7.71 -8.76
N TYR A 307 -20.14 8.42 -8.07
CA TYR A 307 -18.68 8.20 -8.13
C TYR A 307 -18.09 8.06 -6.72
N PRO A 308 -18.34 6.93 -6.02
CA PRO A 308 -17.74 6.70 -4.71
C PRO A 308 -16.22 6.51 -4.82
N GLY A 309 -15.45 6.88 -3.80
CA GLY A 309 -14.03 6.57 -3.73
C GLY A 309 -13.75 5.06 -3.91
N VAL A 310 -12.66 4.78 -4.63
CA VAL A 310 -12.17 3.41 -4.90
C VAL A 310 -10.88 3.19 -4.13
N TYR A 311 -10.81 2.05 -3.44
CA TYR A 311 -9.75 1.70 -2.51
C TYR A 311 -9.18 0.33 -2.86
N SER A 312 -7.88 0.14 -2.65
CA SER A 312 -7.28 -1.19 -2.67
C SER A 312 -7.78 -2.02 -1.50
N ARG A 313 -8.32 -3.22 -1.78
CA ARG A 313 -8.94 -4.10 -0.79
C ARG A 313 -7.89 -4.89 0.01
N VAL A 314 -7.51 -4.37 1.18
CA VAL A 314 -6.33 -4.85 1.95
C VAL A 314 -6.40 -6.34 2.29
N ASN A 315 -7.58 -6.88 2.61
CA ASN A 315 -7.71 -8.29 2.98
C ASN A 315 -7.44 -9.29 1.83
N ARG A 316 -7.26 -8.81 0.58
CA ARG A 316 -6.76 -9.61 -0.56
C ARG A 316 -5.23 -9.72 -0.60
N TYR A 317 -4.52 -8.91 0.18
CA TYR A 317 -3.05 -8.79 0.11
C TYR A 317 -2.34 -9.26 1.37
N LEU A 318 -3.04 -9.82 2.37
CA LEU A 318 -2.44 -10.19 3.66
C LEU A 318 -1.26 -11.17 3.53
N THR A 319 -1.35 -12.14 2.63
CA THR A 319 -0.23 -13.06 2.34
C THR A 319 0.96 -12.31 1.74
N TRP A 320 0.72 -11.38 0.81
CA TRP A 320 1.76 -10.53 0.24
C TRP A 320 2.37 -9.60 1.28
N ILE A 321 1.57 -8.99 2.15
CA ILE A 321 2.03 -8.14 3.25
C ILE A 321 2.97 -8.95 4.14
N LYS A 322 2.48 -10.06 4.73
CA LYS A 322 3.25 -10.91 5.65
C LYS A 322 4.57 -11.40 5.06
N ARG A 323 4.59 -11.76 3.77
CA ARG A 323 5.81 -12.23 3.09
C ARG A 323 6.89 -11.15 2.99
N ASN A 324 6.51 -9.88 2.89
CA ASN A 324 7.44 -8.77 2.69
C ASN A 324 7.84 -8.05 3.99
N THR A 325 7.28 -8.44 5.13
CA THR A 325 7.42 -7.76 6.42
C THR A 325 7.87 -8.69 7.56
N GLY A 326 8.46 -9.84 7.22
CA GLY A 326 8.85 -10.87 8.19
C GLY A 326 9.96 -10.45 9.15
N ASP A 327 10.65 -9.34 8.89
CA ASP A 327 11.70 -8.75 9.72
C ASP A 327 11.19 -7.63 10.66
N ALA A 328 9.87 -7.50 10.81
CA ALA A 328 9.22 -6.50 11.65
C ALA A 328 8.39 -7.12 12.79
N CYS A 329 8.19 -6.34 13.85
CA CYS A 329 7.37 -6.73 14.99
C CYS A 329 5.92 -6.29 14.78
N TYR A 330 5.01 -7.27 14.84
CA TYR A 330 3.58 -7.04 14.79
C TYR A 330 2.98 -6.89 16.19
N CYS A 331 1.97 -6.02 16.26
CA CYS A 331 0.91 -6.06 17.24
C CYS A 331 -0.33 -6.64 16.55
#